data_AF-A0A3A6HTQ2-F1
#
_entry.id   AF-A0A3A6HTQ2-F1
#
_cell.length_a   1.000
_cell.length_b   1.000
_cell.length_c   1.000
_cell.angle_alpha   90.00
_cell.angle_beta   90.00
_cell.angle_gamma   90.00
#
_symmetry.space_group_name_H-M   'P 1'
#
loop_
_entity.id
_entity.type
_entity.pdbx_description
1 polymer ?
#
loop_
_entity_poly.entity_id
_entity_poly.type
_entity_poly.pdbx_seq_one_letter_code
_entity_poly.pdbx_strand_id
1 'polypeptide(L)' 'MLVMENLEPGSTIEILETDSIEDEDGKKRKIMRQYKVLRHYKHWCLIENEYGTRKGPTNAELMQMGLVNQKRV' A
#
# COMPACT_ATOMS: atom_id res chain seq x y z
N MET A 1 -10.89 22.31 3.23
CA MET A 1 -11.03 20.94 3.84
C MET A 1 -10.12 20.03 3.02
N LEU A 2 -9.23 19.24 3.62
CA LEU A 2 -8.32 18.40 2.83
C LEU A 2 -9.11 17.24 2.22
N VAL A 3 -9.17 17.17 0.89
CA VAL A 3 -9.79 16.05 0.17
C VAL A 3 -8.67 15.07 -0.19
N MET A 4 -8.73 13.87 0.38
CA MET A 4 -7.82 12.78 0.03
C MET A 4 -8.39 12.01 -1.15
N GLU A 5 -7.53 11.68 -2.11
CA GLU A 5 -7.87 10.71 -3.14
C GLU A 5 -8.09 9.34 -2.52
N ASN A 6 -9.24 8.74 -2.81
CA ASN A 6 -9.57 7.40 -2.33
C ASN A 6 -9.29 6.39 -3.44
N LEU A 7 -8.42 5.42 -3.16
CA LEU A 7 -8.33 4.19 -3.94
C LEU A 7 -9.68 3.47 -4.00
N GLU A 8 -10.06 3.04 -5.20
CA GLU A 8 -11.32 2.37 -5.45
C GLU A 8 -11.26 0.89 -5.00
N PRO A 9 -12.27 0.40 -4.26
CA PRO A 9 -12.40 -1.03 -3.99
C PRO A 9 -12.39 -1.86 -5.28
N GLY A 10 -11.57 -2.90 -5.32
CA GLY A 10 -11.38 -3.77 -6.48
C GLY A 10 -10.17 -3.40 -7.35
N SER A 11 -9.60 -2.21 -7.21
CA SER A 11 -8.38 -1.81 -7.90
C SER A 11 -7.15 -2.57 -7.38
N THR A 12 -6.12 -2.69 -8.22
CA THR A 12 -4.82 -3.28 -7.84
C THR A 12 -3.81 -2.17 -7.65
N ILE A 13 -3.06 -2.22 -6.56
CA ILE A 13 -1.93 -1.34 -6.25
C ILE A 13 -0.65 -2.15 -6.07
N GLU A 14 0.48 -1.51 -6.35
CA GLU A 14 1.80 -2.09 -6.14
C GLU A 14 2.43 -1.46 -4.89
N ILE A 15 2.82 -2.30 -3.93
CA ILE A 15 3.51 -1.86 -2.73
C ILE A 15 4.90 -2.44 -2.72
N LEU A 16 5.87 -1.55 -2.49
CA LEU A 16 7.27 -1.92 -2.30
C LEU A 16 7.45 -2.45 -0.89
N GLU A 17 7.74 -3.74 -0.78
CA GLU A 17 8.03 -4.41 0.48
C GLU A 17 9.50 -4.75 0.59
N THR A 18 9.98 -4.89 1.82
CA THR A 18 11.31 -5.42 2.08
C THR A 18 11.16 -6.91 2.34
N ASP A 19 11.87 -7.73 1.57
CA ASP A 19 11.90 -9.17 1.78
C ASP A 19 12.47 -9.47 3.16
N SER A 20 11.87 -10.48 3.81
CA SER A 20 12.33 -11.00 5.09
C SER A 20 13.51 -11.96 4.91
N ILE A 21 13.71 -12.46 3.69
CA ILE A 21 14.83 -13.31 3.33
C ILE A 21 16.04 -12.41 3.09
N GLU A 22 17.00 -12.46 4.01
CA GLU A 22 18.32 -11.86 3.83
C GLU A 22 19.11 -12.72 2.84
N ASP A 23 19.68 -12.09 1.81
CA ASP A 23 20.67 -12.75 0.96
C ASP A 23 21.89 -13.22 1.78
N GLU A 24 22.75 -14.05 1.20
CA GLU A 24 24.01 -14.50 1.83
C GLU A 24 24.91 -13.35 2.31
N ASP A 25 24.73 -12.13 1.78
CA ASP A 25 25.40 -10.88 2.19
C ASP A 25 24.67 -10.07 3.28
N GLY A 26 23.58 -10.59 3.87
CA GLY A 26 22.76 -9.88 4.88
C GLY A 26 21.95 -8.72 4.33
N LYS A 27 21.86 -8.57 3.00
CA LYS A 27 21.08 -7.50 2.35
C LYS A 27 19.64 -7.93 2.17
N LYS A 28 18.71 -7.08 2.64
CA LYS A 28 17.28 -7.25 2.40
C LYS A 28 16.93 -6.76 1.00
N ARG A 29 16.35 -7.62 0.18
CA ARG A 29 15.85 -7.24 -1.15
C ARG A 29 14.56 -6.45 -1.03
N LYS A 30 14.35 -5.47 -1.91
CA LYS A 30 13.04 -4.83 -2.06
C LYS A 30 12.26 -5.57 -3.14
N ILE A 31 11.03 -5.97 -2.84
CA ILE A 31 10.14 -6.69 -3.75
C ILE A 31 8.87 -5.86 -3.94
N MET A 32 8.49 -5.65 -5.20
CA MET A 32 7.19 -5.12 -5.55
C MET A 32 6.14 -6.22 -5.42
N ARG A 33 5.13 -6.01 -4.58
CA ARG A 33 4.00 -6.94 -4.43
C ARG A 33 2.71 -6.26 -4.84
N GLN A 34 1.87 -7.02 -5.54
CA GLN A 34 0.55 -6.58 -5.95
C GLN A 34 -0.47 -6.88 -4.84
N TYR A 35 -1.32 -5.89 -4.59
CA TYR A 35 -2.41 -5.98 -3.64
C TYR A 35 -3.70 -5.47 -4.28
N LYS A 36 -4.80 -6.16 -4.02
CA LYS A 36 -6.14 -5.71 -4.34
C LYS A 36 -6.69 -4.86 -3.20
N VAL A 37 -7.26 -3.72 -3.52
CA VAL A 37 -7.96 -2.86 -2.56
C VAL A 37 -9.29 -3.51 -2.21
N LEU A 38 -9.48 -3.86 -0.94
CA LEU A 38 -10.74 -4.39 -0.44
C LEU A 38 -11.67 -3.26 -0.02
N ARG A 39 -11.14 -2.26 0.70
CA ARG A 39 -11.90 -1.11 1.17
C ARG A 39 -11.00 0.04 1.59
N HIS A 40 -11.39 1.26 1.23
CA HIS A 40 -10.72 2.47 1.69
C HIS A 40 -11.57 3.16 2.77
N TYR A 41 -11.01 3.31 3.97
CA TYR A 41 -11.60 4.05 5.07
C TYR A 41 -11.05 5.48 5.11
N LYS A 42 -11.59 6.32 5.99
CA LYS A 42 -11.20 7.74 6.07
C LYS A 42 -9.71 7.98 6.31
N HIS A 43 -8.99 7.04 6.94
CA HIS A 43 -7.60 7.23 7.37
C HIS A 43 -6.64 6.10 6.98
N TRP A 44 -7.17 5.01 6.41
CA TRP A 44 -6.40 3.82 6.06
C TRP A 44 -7.13 2.98 5.01
N CYS A 45 -6.40 2.12 4.33
CA CYS A 45 -6.91 1.26 3.28
C CYS A 45 -6.67 -0.22 3.62
N LEU A 46 -7.71 -1.05 3.52
CA LEU A 46 -7.59 -2.50 3.63
C LEU A 46 -7.28 -3.08 2.26
N ILE A 47 -6.19 -3.85 2.19
CA ILE A 47 -5.69 -4.45 0.96
C ILE A 47 -5.34 -5.92 1.18
N GLU A 48 -5.37 -6.73 0.11
CA GLU A 48 -5.11 -8.17 0.16
C GLU A 48 -4.32 -8.61 -1.08
N ASN A 49 -3.28 -9.44 -0.91
CA ASN A 49 -2.54 -10.01 -2.03
C ASN A 49 -3.11 -11.37 -2.47
N GLU A 50 -2.54 -11.94 -3.54
CA GLU A 50 -2.94 -13.24 -4.09
C GLU A 50 -2.82 -14.42 -3.10
N TYR A 51 -1.94 -14.30 -2.10
CA TYR A 51 -1.72 -15.30 -1.06
C TYR A 51 -2.68 -15.13 0.13
N GLY A 52 -3.64 -14.20 0.07
CA GLY A 52 -4.58 -13.91 1.17
C GLY A 52 -3.97 -13.13 2.32
N THR A 53 -2.75 -12.57 2.17
CA THR A 53 -2.15 -11.70 3.18
C THR A 53 -2.81 -10.33 3.13
N ARG A 54 -3.33 -9.88 4.26
CA ARG A 54 -3.98 -8.57 4.40
C ARG A 54 -3.06 -7.55 5.04
N LYS A 55 -3.15 -6.30 4.56
CA LYS A 55 -2.47 -5.15 5.15
C LYS A 55 -3.43 -3.97 5.26
N GLY A 56 -3.09 -3.06 6.16
CA GLY A 56 -3.86 -1.85 6.45
C GLY A 56 -3.04 -0.57 6.37
N PRO A 57 -2.40 -0.24 5.23
CA PRO A 57 -1.62 0.98 5.11
C PRO A 57 -2.49 2.21 5.41
N THR A 58 -1.93 3.12 6.20
CA THR A 58 -2.49 4.44 6.48
C THR A 58 -2.41 5.33 5.24
N ASN A 59 -3.23 6.37 5.19
CA ASN A 59 -3.17 7.32 4.08
C ASN A 59 -1.82 8.03 4.01
N ALA A 60 -1.15 8.22 5.14
CA ALA A 60 0.21 8.78 5.17
C ALA A 60 1.23 7.85 4.48
N GLU A 61 1.15 6.55 4.73
CA GLU A 61 2.01 5.57 4.05
C GLU A 61 1.70 5.51 2.55
N LEU A 62 0.41 5.48 2.17
CA LEU A 62 0.00 5.52 0.76
C LEU A 62 0.48 6.79 0.05
N MET A 63 0.48 7.94 0.72
CA MET A 63 1.04 9.19 0.19
C MET A 63 2.56 9.11 0.03
N GLN A 64 3.28 8.58 1.01
CA GLN A 64 4.74 8.39 0.91
C GLN A 64 5.12 7.45 -0.23
N MET A 65 4.25 6.48 -0.54
CA MET A 65 4.38 5.58 -1.69
C MET A 65 3.93 6.22 -3.02
N GLY A 66 3.37 7.43 -3.00
CA GLY A 66 2.84 8.11 -4.20
C GLY A 66 1.54 7.52 -4.75
N LEU A 67 0.83 6.71 -3.98
CA LEU A 67 -0.40 6.02 -4.40
C LEU A 67 -1.66 6.89 -4.25
N VAL A 68 -1.64 7.85 -3.33
CA VAL A 68 -2.74 8.81 -3.14
C VAL A 68 -2.16 10.20 -2.92
N ASN A 69 -2.87 11.24 -3.35
CA ASN A 69 -2.51 12.62 -3.05
C ASN A 69 -3.50 13.26 -2.07
N GLN A 70 -2.98 14.17 -1.26
CA GLN A 70 -3.79 15.06 -0.45
C GLN A 70 -3.98 16.38 -1.17
N LYS A 71 -5.17 16.62 -1.73
CA LYS A 71 -5.49 17.89 -2.37
C LYS A 71 -5.90 18.90 -1.29
N ARG A 72 -5.26 20.06 -1.28
CA ARG A 72 -5.76 21.24 -0.56
C ARG A 72 -6.92 21.81 -1.35
N VAL A 73 -8.10 21.80 -0.73
CA VAL A 73 -9.33 22.44 -1.24
C VAL A 73 -9.71 23.59 -0.33
#